data_AF-A0A5C4RJH6-F1
#
_entry.id   AF-A0A5C4RJH6-F1
#
_cell.length_a   1.000
_cell.length_b   1.000
_cell.length_c   1.000
_cell.angle_alpha   90.00
_cell.angle_beta   90.00
_cell.angle_gamma   90.00
#
_symmetry.space_group_name_H-M   'P 1'
#
loop_
_entity.id
_entity.type
_entity.pdbx_description
1 polymer ?
#
loop_
_entity_poly.entity_id
_entity_poly.type
_entity_poly.pdbx_seq_one_letter_code
_entity_poly.pdbx_strand_id
1 'polypeptide(L)'
;MEELQQLLEQQVTYLTSLTQTMVEEQRILCEGFIEARELHQVTERKNFLLSALNHAEQQRLNLSKVLNIIAPYDKQPVLAALWQQIGKAVTQVRDLNTHNGLLLTQHLELNSQAIAFLKSHHSPSLYGSNGQAARHSMLSGHRVQV
;
A
#
# COMPACT_ATOMS: atom_id res chain seq x y z
N MET A 1 -12.37 31.17 16.93
CA MET A 1 -13.38 30.11 16.68
C MET A 1 -13.52 29.82 15.20
N GLU A 2 -13.62 30.84 14.33
CA GLU A 2 -13.60 30.66 12.86
C GLU A 2 -12.36 29.91 12.36
N GLU A 3 -11.18 30.21 12.90
CA GLU A 3 -9.92 29.53 12.53
C GLU A 3 -9.96 28.01 12.80
N LEU A 4 -10.59 27.57 13.89
CA LEU A 4 -10.76 26.14 14.19
C LEU A 4 -11.75 25.49 13.22
N GLN A 5 -12.83 26.18 12.85
CA GLN A 5 -13.79 25.68 11.88
C GLN A 5 -13.14 25.51 10.50
N GLN A 6 -12.40 26.51 10.04
CA GLN A 6 -11.66 26.46 8.77
C GLN A 6 -10.67 25.29 8.74
N LEU A 7 -9.96 25.03 9.84
CA LEU A 7 -9.07 23.87 9.93
C LEU A 7 -9.82 22.54 9.84
N LEU A 8 -10.97 22.40 10.50
CA LEU A 8 -11.79 21.18 10.39
C LEU A 8 -12.32 20.98 8.96
N GLU A 9 -12.78 22.03 8.30
CA GLU A 9 -13.23 21.98 6.89
C GLU A 9 -12.07 21.59 5.95
N GLN A 10 -10.88 22.13 6.20
CA GLN A 10 -9.67 21.77 5.47
C GLN A 10 -9.28 20.30 5.70
N GLN A 11 -9.40 19.79 6.93
CA GLN A 11 -9.18 18.37 7.25
C GLN A 11 -10.18 17.46 6.53
N VAL A 12 -11.47 17.82 6.49
CA VAL A 12 -12.48 17.09 5.71
C VAL A 12 -12.11 17.04 4.22
N THR A 13 -11.65 18.16 3.67
CA THR A 13 -11.22 18.26 2.27
C THR A 13 -10.02 17.36 1.97
N TYR A 14 -9.02 17.34 2.87
CA TYR A 14 -7.85 16.46 2.74
C TYR A 14 -8.23 14.99 2.88
N LEU A 15 -9.10 14.63 3.82
CA LEU A 15 -9.56 13.25 4.00
C LEU A 15 -10.39 12.76 2.80
N THR A 16 -11.19 13.63 2.20
CA THR A 16 -11.96 13.30 0.99
C THR A 16 -11.02 13.05 -0.19
N SER A 17 -10.05 13.95 -0.39
CA SER A 17 -9.00 13.78 -1.42
C SER A 17 -8.16 12.51 -1.18
N LEU A 18 -7.85 12.20 0.07
CA LEU A 18 -7.11 10.99 0.44
C LEU A 18 -7.94 9.74 0.15
N THR A 19 -9.24 9.76 0.44
CA THR A 19 -10.16 8.65 0.13
C THR A 19 -10.18 8.38 -1.37
N GLN A 20 -10.29 9.42 -2.21
CA GLN A 20 -10.23 9.28 -3.66
C GLN A 20 -8.89 8.70 -4.13
N THR A 21 -7.78 9.18 -3.55
CA THR A 21 -6.44 8.66 -3.83
C THR A 21 -6.31 7.18 -3.47
N MET A 22 -6.95 6.74 -2.37
CA MET A 22 -6.93 5.33 -1.94
C MET A 22 -7.79 4.41 -2.81
N VAL A 23 -8.92 4.90 -3.31
CA VAL A 23 -9.74 4.17 -4.30
C VAL A 23 -8.98 4.02 -5.61
N GLU A 24 -8.26 5.06 -6.05
CA GLU A 24 -7.42 4.98 -7.25
C GLU A 24 -6.25 4.01 -7.08
N GLU A 25 -5.59 4.01 -5.92
CA GLU A 25 -4.57 3.00 -5.58
C GLU A 25 -5.16 1.58 -5.68
N GLN A 26 -6.35 1.36 -5.11
CA GLN A 26 -7.03 0.07 -5.16
C GLN A 26 -7.30 -0.36 -6.61
N ARG A 27 -7.78 0.55 -7.46
CA ARG A 27 -8.04 0.29 -8.88
C ARG A 27 -6.78 -0.21 -9.58
N ILE A 28 -5.66 0.52 -9.42
CA ILE A 28 -4.36 0.15 -10.01
C ILE A 28 -3.90 -1.22 -9.49
N LEU A 29 -4.06 -1.50 -8.19
CA LEU A 29 -3.65 -2.79 -7.60
C LEU A 29 -4.54 -3.97 -8.02
N CYS A 30 -5.78 -3.70 -8.42
CA CYS A 30 -6.69 -4.71 -8.96
C CYS A 30 -6.49 -4.96 -10.47
N GLU A 31 -5.73 -4.11 -11.17
CA GLU A 31 -5.42 -4.32 -12.57
C GLU A 31 -4.43 -5.48 -12.75
N GLY A 32 -4.57 -6.22 -13.85
CA GLY A 32 -3.73 -7.39 -14.14
C GLY A 32 -2.27 -7.05 -14.42
N PHE A 33 -1.97 -5.78 -14.74
CA PHE A 33 -0.61 -5.29 -14.93
C PHE A 33 -0.46 -3.95 -14.21
N ILE A 34 0.38 -3.92 -13.17
CA ILE A 34 0.60 -2.72 -12.37
C ILE A 34 1.69 -1.88 -13.03
N GLU A 35 1.32 -0.70 -13.54
CA GLU A 35 2.29 0.28 -13.99
C GLU A 35 3.00 0.93 -12.79
N ALA A 36 4.30 0.67 -12.63
CA ALA A 36 5.09 1.22 -11.52
C ALA A 36 5.05 2.76 -11.44
N ARG A 37 4.90 3.43 -12.59
CA ARG A 37 4.78 4.89 -12.65
C ARG A 37 3.47 5.38 -12.05
N GLU A 38 2.35 4.74 -12.37
CA GLU A 38 1.02 5.13 -11.87
C GLU A 38 0.92 4.90 -10.37
N LEU A 39 1.36 3.72 -9.90
CA LEU A 39 1.39 3.41 -8.47
C LEU A 39 2.29 4.38 -7.71
N HIS A 40 3.45 4.75 -8.28
CA HIS A 40 4.34 5.72 -7.65
C HIS A 40 3.70 7.12 -7.55
N GLN A 41 3.04 7.61 -8.60
CA GLN A 41 2.36 8.91 -8.55
C GLN A 41 1.25 8.96 -7.48
N VAL A 42 0.48 7.87 -7.36
CA VAL A 42 -0.56 7.76 -6.33
C VAL A 42 0.04 7.70 -4.93
N THR A 43 1.16 6.99 -4.75
CA THR A 43 1.91 6.93 -3.49
C THR A 43 2.42 8.31 -3.08
N GLU A 44 2.97 9.08 -4.01
CA GLU A 44 3.45 10.44 -3.74
C GLU A 44 2.30 11.38 -3.33
N ARG A 45 1.15 11.31 -4.01
CA ARG A 45 -0.06 12.06 -3.61
C ARG A 45 -0.54 11.67 -2.21
N LYS A 46 -0.56 10.38 -1.88
CA LYS A 46 -0.89 9.89 -0.54
C LYS A 46 0.05 10.48 0.51
N ASN A 47 1.36 10.44 0.27
CA ASN A 47 2.36 10.98 1.19
C ASN A 47 2.19 12.50 1.41
N PHE A 48 1.96 13.25 0.34
CA PHE A 48 1.69 14.68 0.42
C PHE A 48 0.44 14.98 1.26
N LEU A 49 -0.67 14.29 0.99
CA LEU A 49 -1.94 14.48 1.71
C LEU A 49 -1.83 14.09 3.18
N LEU A 50 -1.12 13.01 3.52
CA LEU A 50 -0.87 12.61 4.90
C LEU A 50 -0.03 13.64 5.66
N SER A 51 0.99 14.20 5.02
CA SER A 51 1.81 15.26 5.61
C SER A 51 0.99 16.54 5.87
N ALA A 52 0.19 16.97 4.89
CA ALA A 52 -0.70 18.11 5.02
C ALA A 52 -1.76 17.90 6.12
N LEU A 53 -2.34 16.70 6.20
CA LEU A 53 -3.30 16.33 7.23
C LEU A 53 -2.66 16.35 8.63
N ASN A 54 -1.45 15.80 8.77
CA ASN A 54 -0.72 15.80 10.03
C ASN A 54 -0.42 17.23 10.51
N HIS A 55 -0.01 18.11 9.60
CA HIS A 55 0.21 19.52 9.93
C HIS A 55 -1.08 20.21 10.40
N ALA A 56 -2.20 20.02 9.66
CA ALA A 56 -3.49 20.57 10.06
C ALA A 56 -3.97 20.04 11.42
N GLU A 57 -3.71 18.76 11.73
CA GLU A 57 -4.04 18.17 13.02
C GLU A 57 -3.18 18.74 14.17
N GLN A 58 -1.88 18.96 13.94
CA GLN A 58 -1.04 19.64 14.92
C GLN A 58 -1.51 21.07 15.20
N GLN A 59 -1.91 21.82 14.16
CA GLN A 59 -2.51 23.14 14.32
C GLN A 59 -3.81 23.08 15.12
N ARG A 60 -4.69 22.12 14.82
CA ARG A 60 -5.93 21.89 15.57
C ARG A 60 -5.67 21.60 17.05
N LEU A 61 -4.69 20.74 17.36
CA LEU A 61 -4.30 20.40 18.74
C LEU A 61 -3.74 21.62 19.49
N ASN A 62 -2.93 22.45 18.83
CA ASN A 62 -2.39 23.67 19.43
C ASN A 62 -3.51 24.68 19.76
N LEU A 63 -4.43 24.91 18.81
CA LEU A 63 -5.58 25.79 19.04
C LEU A 63 -6.54 25.23 20.10
N SER A 64 -6.74 23.91 20.13
CA SER A 64 -7.52 23.23 21.17
C SER A 64 -6.93 23.46 22.57
N LYS A 65 -5.60 23.43 22.71
CA LYS A 65 -4.92 23.77 23.97
C LYS A 65 -5.09 25.23 24.35
N VAL A 66 -4.91 26.15 23.40
CA VAL A 66 -5.03 27.61 23.65
C VAL A 66 -6.45 27.99 24.04
N LEU A 67 -7.45 27.41 23.38
CA LEU A 67 -8.87 27.70 23.61
C LEU A 67 -9.47 26.87 24.78
N ASN A 68 -8.73 25.87 25.27
CA ASN A 68 -9.17 24.90 26.28
C ASN A 68 -10.48 24.18 25.90
N ILE A 69 -10.63 23.86 24.61
CA ILE A 69 -11.79 23.16 24.04
C ILE A 69 -11.33 21.82 23.51
N ILE A 70 -11.99 20.73 23.92
CA ILE A 70 -11.66 19.36 23.52
C ILE A 70 -12.79 18.81 22.63
N ALA A 71 -12.41 18.05 21.58
CA ALA A 71 -13.36 17.29 20.78
C ALA A 71 -14.09 16.27 21.69
N PRO A 72 -15.41 16.03 21.55
CA PRO A 72 -16.23 16.13 20.33
C PRO A 72 -16.96 17.46 20.10
N TYR A 73 -16.57 18.55 20.77
CA TYR A 73 -17.13 19.90 20.55
C TYR A 73 -18.64 19.98 20.83
N ASP A 74 -19.14 19.29 21.86
CA ASP A 74 -20.58 19.15 22.18
C ASP A 74 -21.34 20.48 22.31
N LYS A 75 -20.63 21.55 22.65
CA LYS A 75 -21.19 22.89 22.82
C LYS A 75 -21.51 23.59 21.50
N GLN A 76 -21.01 23.08 20.37
CA GLN A 76 -21.18 23.71 19.06
C GLN A 76 -21.57 22.67 17.99
N PRO A 77 -22.85 22.68 17.53
CA PRO A 77 -23.35 21.66 16.61
C PRO A 77 -22.62 21.63 15.26
N VAL A 78 -22.15 22.78 14.76
CA VAL A 78 -21.42 22.87 13.48
C VAL A 78 -20.07 22.14 13.56
N LEU A 79 -19.29 22.38 14.62
CA LEU A 79 -18.00 21.73 14.82
C LEU A 79 -18.15 20.24 15.13
N ALA A 80 -19.18 19.87 15.90
CA ALA A 80 -19.50 18.48 16.17
C ALA A 80 -19.86 17.71 14.88
N ALA A 81 -20.63 18.33 13.97
CA ALA A 81 -20.96 17.72 12.68
C ALA A 81 -19.72 17.49 11.81
N LEU A 82 -18.83 18.49 11.71
CA LEU A 82 -17.55 18.36 10.98
C LEU A 82 -16.66 17.27 11.59
N TRP A 83 -16.59 17.19 12.93
CA TRP A 83 -15.83 16.16 13.63
C TRP A 83 -16.37 14.75 13.36
N GLN A 84 -17.70 14.58 13.33
CA GLN A 84 -18.32 13.32 12.93
C GLN A 84 -18.00 12.94 11.48
N GLN A 85 -17.99 13.90 10.56
CA GLN A 85 -17.60 13.66 9.17
C GLN A 85 -16.14 13.20 9.07
N ILE A 86 -15.23 13.87 9.78
CA ILE A 86 -13.82 13.47 9.89
C ILE A 86 -13.71 12.03 10.40
N GLY A 87 -14.40 11.68 11.49
CA GLY A 87 -14.38 10.32 12.04
C GLY A 87 -14.85 9.25 11.05
N LYS A 88 -15.91 9.53 10.29
CA LYS A 88 -16.40 8.64 9.23
C LYS A 88 -15.37 8.47 8.11
N ALA A 89 -14.81 9.59 7.62
CA ALA A 89 -13.82 9.57 6.54
C ALA A 89 -12.53 8.83 6.96
N VAL A 90 -12.06 9.02 8.19
CA VAL A 90 -10.89 8.30 8.73
C VAL A 90 -11.14 6.79 8.79
N THR A 91 -12.35 6.38 9.19
CA THR A 91 -12.71 4.96 9.22
C THR A 91 -12.69 4.37 7.81
N GLN A 92 -13.29 5.07 6.84
CA GLN A 92 -13.27 4.65 5.44
C GLN A 92 -11.85 4.56 4.86
N VAL A 93 -11.00 5.55 5.10
CA VAL A 93 -9.59 5.54 4.66
C VAL A 93 -8.83 4.38 5.29
N ARG A 94 -9.07 4.09 6.57
CA ARG A 94 -8.46 2.94 7.25
C ARG A 94 -8.84 1.63 6.57
N ASP A 95 -10.12 1.43 6.30
CA ASP A 95 -10.62 0.21 5.67
C ASP A 95 -10.00 0.02 4.27
N LEU A 96 -10.00 1.08 3.45
CA LEU A 96 -9.34 1.06 2.14
C LEU A 96 -7.84 0.75 2.25
N ASN A 97 -7.13 1.37 3.20
CA ASN A 97 -5.71 1.12 3.38
C ASN A 97 -5.42 -0.32 3.84
N THR A 98 -6.27 -0.92 4.69
CA THR A 98 -6.13 -2.34 5.06
C THR A 98 -6.33 -3.25 3.86
N HIS A 99 -7.30 -2.94 3.00
CA HIS A 99 -7.56 -3.71 1.79
C HIS A 99 -6.42 -3.60 0.78
N ASN A 100 -5.91 -2.39 0.52
CA ASN A 100 -4.76 -2.19 -0.36
C ASN A 100 -3.51 -2.92 0.17
N GLY A 101 -3.31 -2.97 1.49
CA GLY A 101 -2.24 -3.76 2.12
C GLY A 101 -2.37 -5.26 1.87
N LEU A 102 -3.59 -5.81 1.88
CA LEU A 102 -3.84 -7.21 1.54
C LEU A 102 -3.50 -7.52 0.07
N LEU A 103 -3.94 -6.65 -0.85
CA LEU A 103 -3.62 -6.79 -2.28
C LEU A 103 -2.12 -6.79 -2.54
N LEU A 104 -1.39 -5.85 -1.92
CA LEU A 104 0.07 -5.79 -2.03
C LEU A 104 0.75 -7.05 -1.50
N THR A 105 0.27 -7.57 -0.36
CA THR A 105 0.80 -8.81 0.23
C THR A 105 0.61 -9.99 -0.72
N GLN A 106 -0.57 -10.11 -1.34
CA GLN A 106 -0.86 -11.15 -2.32
C GLN A 106 0.04 -11.04 -3.56
N HIS A 107 0.26 -9.83 -4.08
CA HIS A 107 1.17 -9.59 -5.20
C HIS A 107 2.62 -10.00 -4.87
N LEU A 108 3.10 -9.66 -3.68
CA LEU A 108 4.43 -10.06 -3.22
C LEU A 108 4.56 -11.57 -3.07
N GLU A 109 3.53 -12.24 -2.55
CA GLU A 109 3.51 -13.69 -2.42
C GLU A 109 3.58 -14.39 -3.79
N LEU A 110 2.71 -14.00 -4.73
CA LEU A 110 2.70 -14.54 -6.09
C LEU A 110 4.03 -14.30 -6.81
N ASN A 111 4.60 -13.09 -6.67
CA ASN A 111 5.90 -12.76 -7.25
C ASN A 111 7.02 -13.64 -6.68
N SER A 112 7.05 -13.82 -5.36
CA SER A 112 8.03 -14.68 -4.68
C SER A 112 7.92 -16.14 -5.14
N GLN A 113 6.70 -16.67 -5.24
CA GLN A 113 6.44 -18.02 -5.76
C GLN A 113 6.88 -18.17 -7.22
N ALA A 114 6.58 -17.18 -8.08
CA ALA A 114 7.01 -17.18 -9.48
C ALA A 114 8.54 -17.16 -9.60
N ILE A 115 9.23 -16.32 -8.82
CA ILE A 115 10.70 -16.29 -8.78
C ILE A 115 11.27 -17.63 -8.29
N ALA A 116 10.69 -18.22 -7.25
CA ALA A 116 11.13 -19.52 -6.72
C ALA A 116 10.96 -20.63 -7.76
N PHE A 117 9.81 -20.65 -8.45
CA PHE A 117 9.54 -21.57 -9.55
C PHE A 117 10.57 -21.40 -10.67
N LEU A 118 10.77 -20.18 -11.18
CA LEU A 118 11.76 -19.89 -12.23
C LEU A 118 13.18 -20.31 -11.80
N LYS A 119 13.59 -20.04 -10.56
CA LYS A 119 14.89 -20.46 -10.02
C LYS A 119 15.04 -21.98 -9.97
N SER A 120 14.00 -22.70 -9.54
CA SER A 120 14.01 -24.16 -9.45
C SER A 120 14.11 -24.84 -10.83
N HIS A 121 13.52 -24.22 -11.86
CA HIS A 121 13.51 -24.74 -13.23
C HIS A 121 14.65 -24.20 -14.13
N HIS A 122 15.42 -23.19 -13.68
CA HIS A 122 16.59 -22.65 -14.38
C HIS A 122 17.80 -23.61 -14.41
N SER A 123 17.68 -24.86 -13.93
CA SER A 123 18.78 -25.82 -13.98
C SER A 123 18.39 -27.17 -14.61
N PRO A 124 18.54 -27.36 -15.94
CA PRO A 124 19.17 -28.58 -16.40
C PRO A 124 20.68 -28.34 -16.30
N SER A 125 21.31 -28.78 -15.22
CA SER A 125 22.76 -29.02 -15.23
C SER A 125 23.01 -30.23 -16.13
N LEU A 126 22.79 -30.06 -17.44
CA LEU A 126 23.11 -31.07 -18.43
C LEU A 126 24.60 -31.03 -18.77
N TYR A 127 25.30 -29.94 -18.45
CA TYR A 127 26.73 -29.77 -18.70
C TYR A 127 27.37 -29.00 -17.53
N GLY A 128 28.44 -29.55 -16.95
CA GLY A 128 29.26 -28.85 -15.97
C GLY A 128 30.03 -27.68 -16.58
N SER A 129 30.71 -26.87 -15.77
CA SER A 129 31.58 -25.75 -16.20
C SER A 129 32.71 -26.17 -17.17
N ASN A 130 32.97 -27.48 -17.26
CA ASN A 130 33.90 -28.13 -18.18
C ASN A 130 33.23 -28.71 -19.45
N GLY A 131 31.95 -28.44 -19.69
CA GLY A 131 31.22 -28.91 -20.87
C GLY A 131 30.95 -30.42 -20.91
N GLN A 132 31.08 -31.13 -19.78
CA GLN A 132 30.82 -32.57 -19.73
C GLN A 132 29.40 -32.86 -19.25
N ALA A 133 28.68 -33.69 -20.00
CA ALA A 133 27.40 -34.22 -19.53
C ALA A 133 27.63 -35.09 -18.30
N ALA A 134 26.88 -34.83 -17.23
CA ALA A 134 26.87 -35.70 -16.06
C ALA A 134 26.43 -37.09 -16.53
N ARG A 135 27.41 -37.99 -16.70
CA ARG A 135 27.16 -39.37 -17.11
C ARG A 135 26.19 -39.97 -16.11
N HIS A 136 24.94 -40.17 -16.53
CA HIS A 136 24.06 -41.16 -15.94
C HIS A 136 24.79 -42.50 -16.04
N SER A 137 25.49 -42.89 -14.99
CA SER A 137 26.12 -44.20 -14.87
C SER A 137 25.04 -45.23 -14.57
N MET A 138 24.18 -45.48 -15.55
CA MET A 138 23.24 -46.60 -15.55
C MET A 138 23.09 -47.11 -16.97
N LEU A 139 24.09 -47.82 -17.47
CA LEU A 139 23.95 -48.85 -18.51
C LEU A 139 25.22 -49.71 -18.51
N SER A 140 25.11 -50.86 -17.85
CA SER A 140 26.07 -51.95 -17.85
C SER A 140 26.28 -52.42 -19.29
N GLY A 141 27.46 -52.13 -19.86
CA GLY A 141 27.87 -52.60 -21.18
C GLY A 141 28.57 -53.96 -21.06
N HIS A 142 27.87 -55.03 -21.40
CA HIS A 142 28.48 -56.34 -21.64
C HIS A 142 29.41 -56.23 -22.86
N ARG A 143 30.72 -56.39 -22.68
CA ARG A 143 31.69 -56.43 -23.78
C ARG A 143 31.59 -57.78 -24.48
N VAL A 144 31.18 -57.77 -25.74
CA VAL A 144 31.39 -58.90 -26.66
C VAL A 144 32.80 -58.79 -27.21
N GLN A 145 33.63 -59.81 -26.96
CA GLN A 145 34.93 -60.00 -27.60
C GLN A 145 34.73 -60.79 -28.89
N VAL A 146 35.41 -60.36 -29.96
CA VAL A 146 35.66 -61.12 -31.20
C VAL A 146 37.16 -61.26 -31.35
#